data_AF-A0A958K370-F1
#
_entry.id   AF-A0A958K370-F1
#
_cell.length_a   1.000
_cell.length_b   1.000
_cell.length_c   1.000
_cell.angle_alpha   90.00
_cell.angle_beta   90.00
_cell.angle_gamma   90.00
#
_symmetry.space_group_name_H-M   'P 1'
#
loop_
_entity.id
_entity.type
_entity.pdbx_description
1 polymer ?
#
loop_
_entity_poly.entity_id
_entity_poly.type
_entity_poly.pdbx_seq_one_letter_code
_entity_poly.pdbx_strand_id
1 'polypeptide(L)'
;VSMRIAFFIAISWLLVGNLYAQETGFSELERFHEEGIYVFHEQYAGPTPKDQRPKSFRGYTKMRSQFVALCKALKNDGRVEMIQERIYPHQQKRDDCIACKPLMKTFNKACTLGLKTKKKKPRRGKKVVEDEVETEKELSDSEIFKQRLPSLSVHTMLSEIFSDIVDEPALAEESFQAVKVLAEILKPTDENTAAEREYLSSMLTFIEGPFRPLAHEQEKKAEIKEEGSIFLDTGWTIQDEQSYSFDTSAEY
;
A
#
# COMPACT_ATOMS: atom_id res chain seq x y z
N VAL A 1 -9.45 -6.08 57.24
CA VAL A 1 -8.53 -5.00 56.79
C VAL A 1 -7.39 -5.53 55.90
N SER A 2 -6.84 -6.72 56.16
CA SER A 2 -5.67 -7.25 55.43
C SER A 2 -5.87 -7.53 53.92
N MET A 3 -7.06 -7.95 53.47
CA MET A 3 -7.29 -8.24 52.04
C MET A 3 -7.46 -7.01 51.13
N ARG A 4 -7.91 -5.88 51.67
CA ARG A 4 -8.11 -4.66 50.85
C ARG A 4 -6.78 -4.02 50.47
N ILE A 5 -5.79 -4.08 51.35
CA ILE A 5 -4.45 -3.52 51.10
C ILE A 5 -3.73 -4.29 49.98
N ALA A 6 -3.84 -5.63 49.97
CA ALA A 6 -3.24 -6.45 48.91
C ALA A 6 -3.79 -6.13 47.51
N PHE A 7 -5.10 -5.82 47.42
CA PHE A 7 -5.74 -5.48 46.15
C PHE A 7 -5.27 -4.13 45.60
N PHE A 8 -5.08 -3.13 46.46
CA PHE A 8 -4.55 -1.82 46.03
C PHE A 8 -3.09 -1.87 45.60
N ILE A 9 -2.27 -2.72 46.24
CA ILE A 9 -0.86 -2.94 45.84
C ILE A 9 -0.80 -3.62 44.45
N ALA A 10 -1.64 -4.62 44.20
CA ALA A 10 -1.68 -5.31 42.91
C ALA A 10 -2.10 -4.37 41.75
N ILE A 11 -3.09 -3.50 41.98
CA ILE A 11 -3.52 -2.53 40.97
C ILE A 11 -2.45 -1.46 40.73
N SER A 12 -1.75 -0.99 41.78
CA SER A 12 -0.65 -0.04 41.59
C SER A 12 0.51 -0.63 40.79
N TRP A 13 0.85 -1.91 40.99
CA TRP A 13 1.88 -2.57 40.18
C TRP A 13 1.47 -2.75 38.72
N LEU A 14 0.21 -3.05 38.43
CA LEU A 14 -0.31 -3.15 37.06
C LEU A 14 -0.33 -1.79 36.34
N LEU A 15 -0.64 -0.69 37.04
CA LEU A 15 -0.64 0.65 36.45
C LEU A 15 0.79 1.17 36.20
N VAL A 16 1.73 0.91 37.11
CA VAL A 16 3.14 1.32 36.94
C VAL A 16 3.84 0.50 35.83
N GLY A 17 3.52 -0.79 35.71
CA GLY A 17 4.08 -1.65 34.65
C GLY A 17 3.64 -1.23 33.23
N ASN A 18 2.41 -0.74 33.07
CA ASN A 18 1.91 -0.29 31.78
C ASN A 18 2.44 1.08 31.36
N LEU A 19 2.80 1.94 32.32
CA LEU A 19 3.46 3.22 32.04
C LEU A 19 4.93 3.05 31.63
N TYR A 20 5.64 2.07 32.19
CA TYR A 20 7.04 1.79 31.81
C TYR A 20 7.21 1.07 30.45
N ALA A 21 6.17 0.36 29.99
CA ALA A 21 6.21 -0.33 28.70
C ALA A 21 6.07 0.61 27.49
N GLN A 22 5.71 1.88 27.68
CA GLN A 22 5.53 2.84 26.59
C GLN A 22 6.76 3.74 26.33
N GLU A 23 7.75 3.77 27.24
CA GLU A 23 8.92 4.66 27.12
C GLU A 23 10.26 3.97 26.76
N THR A 24 10.29 2.65 26.59
CA THR A 24 11.56 1.91 26.36
C THR A 24 11.72 1.27 24.99
N GLY A 25 10.85 1.61 24.03
CA GLY A 25 10.93 1.15 22.63
C GLY A 25 11.70 2.07 21.68
N PHE A 26 12.50 3.02 22.17
CA PHE A 26 13.10 4.07 21.34
C PHE A 26 14.48 4.54 21.83
N SER A 27 15.40 3.61 22.12
CA SER A 27 16.74 3.99 22.62
C SER A 27 17.92 3.16 22.12
N GLU A 28 17.73 2.28 21.13
CA GLU A 28 18.81 1.43 20.60
C GLU A 28 19.21 1.75 19.15
N LEU A 29 18.74 2.88 18.60
CA LEU A 29 19.15 3.35 17.26
C LEU A 29 20.03 4.61 17.26
N GLU A 30 20.28 5.24 18.41
CA GLU A 30 21.03 6.50 18.49
C GLU A 30 22.48 6.37 19.00
N ARG A 31 22.99 5.16 19.25
CA ARG A 31 24.38 4.96 19.72
C ARG A 31 25.44 4.77 18.63
N PHE A 32 25.11 4.96 17.36
CA PHE A 32 26.08 4.82 16.25
C PHE A 32 26.47 6.14 15.57
N HIS A 33 26.18 7.30 16.18
CA HIS A 33 26.32 8.60 15.52
C HIS A 33 27.37 9.55 16.13
N GLU A 34 28.44 9.04 16.74
CA GLU A 34 29.52 9.90 17.30
C GLU A 34 30.95 9.59 16.86
N GLU A 35 31.20 8.67 15.94
CA GLU A 35 32.51 8.56 15.29
C GLU A 35 32.39 8.84 13.79
N GLY A 36 32.67 10.09 13.45
CA GLY A 36 32.74 10.57 12.08
C GLY A 36 33.83 9.85 11.29
N ILE A 37 33.42 8.87 10.49
CA ILE A 37 34.07 8.49 9.23
C ILE A 37 32.95 8.13 8.25
N TYR A 38 32.37 9.16 7.60
CA TYR A 38 31.60 8.93 6.38
C TYR A 38 32.61 8.67 5.26
N VAL A 39 32.90 7.38 4.99
CA VAL A 39 33.48 6.99 3.72
C VAL A 39 32.39 7.18 2.66
N PHE A 40 32.38 8.35 2.01
CA PHE A 40 31.66 8.52 0.75
C PHE A 40 32.30 7.57 -0.26
N HIS A 41 31.65 6.43 -0.51
CA HIS A 41 31.91 5.63 -1.70
C HIS A 41 31.31 6.35 -2.91
N GLU A 42 31.98 7.41 -3.32
CA GLU A 42 31.75 8.09 -4.58
C GLU A 42 32.50 7.32 -5.66
N GLN A 43 31.84 6.33 -6.29
CA GLN A 43 32.10 5.89 -7.66
C GLN A 43 31.11 4.78 -8.05
N TYR A 44 29.86 5.17 -8.28
CA TYR A 44 29.08 4.50 -9.31
C TYR A 44 28.98 5.47 -10.48
N ALA A 45 29.88 5.29 -11.45
CA ALA A 45 29.70 5.84 -12.78
C ALA A 45 28.35 5.33 -13.29
N GLY A 46 27.32 6.18 -13.19
CA GLY A 46 25.98 5.84 -13.60
C GLY A 46 25.97 5.44 -15.08
N PRO A 47 25.21 4.41 -15.47
CA PRO A 47 25.05 4.08 -16.88
C PRO A 47 24.50 5.30 -17.62
N THR A 48 25.14 5.64 -18.73
CA THR A 48 24.80 6.78 -19.58
C THR A 48 23.30 6.81 -19.96
N PRO A 49 22.66 7.99 -20.13
CA PRO A 49 21.20 8.14 -20.26
C PRO A 49 20.54 7.58 -21.53
N LYS A 50 21.21 6.72 -22.30
CA LYS A 50 20.76 6.33 -23.66
C LYS A 50 20.13 4.94 -23.78
N ASP A 51 20.09 4.15 -22.70
CA ASP A 51 19.47 2.80 -22.71
C ASP A 51 18.33 2.59 -21.70
N GLN A 52 17.73 3.66 -21.19
CA GLN A 52 16.48 3.56 -20.42
C GLN A 52 15.28 3.32 -21.36
N ARG A 53 15.27 2.19 -22.07
CA ARG A 53 13.98 1.64 -22.50
C ARG A 53 13.17 1.41 -21.22
N PRO A 54 11.92 1.88 -21.14
CA PRO A 54 11.12 1.70 -19.95
C PRO A 54 11.13 0.22 -19.60
N LYS A 55 11.64 -0.13 -18.41
CA LYS A 55 11.55 -1.49 -17.91
C LYS A 55 10.07 -1.86 -18.03
N SER A 56 9.76 -2.83 -18.88
CA SER A 56 8.38 -3.25 -19.08
C SER A 56 7.85 -3.67 -17.73
N PHE A 57 6.88 -2.92 -17.20
CA PHE A 57 6.27 -3.17 -15.89
C PHE A 57 5.89 -4.64 -15.81
N ARG A 58 6.50 -5.41 -14.89
CA ARG A 58 6.35 -6.87 -14.82
C ARG A 58 4.94 -7.32 -14.41
N GLY A 59 4.06 -6.36 -14.11
CA GLY A 59 2.62 -6.57 -13.99
C GLY A 59 2.22 -7.18 -12.65
N TYR A 60 0.92 -7.17 -12.37
CA TYR A 60 0.34 -7.73 -11.15
C TYR A 60 -0.12 -9.19 -11.33
N THR A 61 0.49 -9.91 -12.26
CA THR A 61 0.00 -11.24 -12.68
C THR A 61 0.09 -12.27 -11.55
N LYS A 62 1.12 -12.19 -10.70
CA LYS A 62 1.31 -13.08 -9.55
C LYS A 62 0.21 -12.89 -8.49
N MET A 63 -0.22 -11.65 -8.26
CA MET A 63 -1.26 -11.28 -7.28
C MET A 63 -2.68 -11.55 -7.78
N ARG A 64 -2.85 -12.04 -9.01
CA ARG A 64 -4.18 -12.26 -9.61
C ARG A 64 -5.07 -13.17 -8.75
N SER A 65 -4.52 -14.21 -8.13
CA SER A 65 -5.26 -15.11 -7.25
C SER A 65 -5.80 -14.39 -6.01
N GLN A 66 -4.99 -13.54 -5.40
CA GLN A 66 -5.38 -12.71 -4.25
C GLN A 66 -6.46 -11.70 -4.67
N PHE A 67 -6.31 -11.02 -5.81
CA PHE A 67 -7.36 -10.15 -6.35
C PHE A 67 -8.68 -10.91 -6.60
N VAL A 68 -8.64 -12.17 -7.04
CA VAL A 68 -9.86 -12.99 -7.20
C VAL A 68 -10.50 -13.27 -5.85
N ALA A 69 -9.70 -13.55 -4.82
CA ALA A 69 -10.19 -13.75 -3.46
C ALA A 69 -10.82 -12.47 -2.90
N LEU A 70 -10.17 -11.32 -3.07
CA LEU A 70 -10.68 -10.00 -2.69
C LEU A 70 -12.03 -9.73 -3.36
N CYS A 71 -12.14 -9.93 -4.68
CA CYS A 71 -13.40 -9.69 -5.39
C CYS A 71 -14.54 -10.62 -4.91
N LYS A 72 -14.23 -11.84 -4.44
CA LYS A 72 -15.24 -12.71 -3.81
C LYS A 72 -15.65 -12.19 -2.44
N ALA A 73 -14.71 -11.73 -1.63
CA ALA A 73 -15.00 -11.14 -0.33
C ALA A 73 -15.86 -9.87 -0.49
N LEU A 74 -15.50 -8.98 -1.42
CA LEU A 74 -16.30 -7.80 -1.78
C LEU A 74 -17.71 -8.16 -2.28
N LYS A 75 -17.87 -9.30 -2.95
CA LYS A 75 -19.18 -9.80 -3.38
C LYS A 75 -20.02 -10.20 -2.17
N ASN A 76 -19.42 -10.90 -1.21
CA ASN A 76 -20.09 -11.29 0.03
C ASN A 76 -20.53 -10.08 0.85
N ASP A 77 -19.76 -8.99 0.80
CA ASP A 77 -20.11 -7.70 1.42
C ASP A 77 -21.16 -6.92 0.61
N GLY A 78 -21.54 -7.38 -0.59
CA GLY A 78 -22.50 -6.70 -1.48
C GLY A 78 -21.97 -5.39 -2.08
N ARG A 79 -20.64 -5.26 -2.22
CA ARG A 79 -19.96 -4.02 -2.64
C ARG A 79 -19.20 -4.14 -3.95
N VAL A 80 -19.06 -5.35 -4.51
CA VAL A 80 -18.18 -5.59 -5.65
C VAL A 80 -18.64 -4.86 -6.92
N GLU A 81 -19.95 -4.77 -7.17
CA GLU A 81 -20.51 -4.07 -8.33
C GLU A 81 -20.21 -2.57 -8.25
N MET A 82 -20.48 -1.93 -7.11
CA MET A 82 -20.22 -0.51 -6.87
C MET A 82 -18.73 -0.15 -7.05
N ILE A 83 -17.83 -1.01 -6.55
CA ILE A 83 -16.38 -0.81 -6.71
C ILE A 83 -15.97 -1.00 -8.18
N GLN A 84 -16.51 -2.01 -8.87
CA GLN A 84 -16.21 -2.21 -10.29
C GLN A 84 -16.72 -1.06 -11.15
N GLU A 85 -17.92 -0.54 -10.91
CA GLU A 85 -18.48 0.61 -11.64
C GLU A 85 -17.60 1.84 -11.51
N ARG A 86 -17.00 2.07 -10.35
CA ARG A 86 -16.03 3.15 -10.15
C ARG A 86 -14.72 2.91 -10.86
N ILE A 87 -14.18 1.70 -10.83
CA ILE A 87 -12.86 1.43 -11.40
C ILE A 87 -12.90 1.27 -12.92
N TYR A 88 -14.00 0.73 -13.47
CA TYR A 88 -14.11 0.35 -14.88
C TYR A 88 -13.81 1.48 -15.89
N PRO A 89 -14.33 2.71 -15.72
CA PRO A 89 -14.04 3.84 -16.62
C PRO A 89 -12.54 4.18 -16.70
N HIS A 90 -11.79 3.92 -15.63
CA HIS A 90 -10.38 4.28 -15.50
C HIS A 90 -9.41 3.16 -15.93
N GLN A 91 -9.90 2.10 -16.57
CA GLN A 91 -9.04 1.06 -17.15
C GLN A 91 -8.24 1.52 -18.38
N GLN A 92 -8.58 2.68 -18.95
CA GLN A 92 -7.88 3.24 -20.09
C GLN A 92 -6.47 3.69 -19.72
N LYS A 93 -5.59 3.78 -20.72
CA LYS A 93 -4.21 4.21 -20.50
C LYS A 93 -4.24 5.66 -20.02
N ARG A 94 -3.70 5.93 -18.83
CA ARG A 94 -3.25 7.28 -18.49
C ARG A 94 -1.79 7.42 -18.87
N ASP A 95 -1.42 8.57 -19.42
CA ASP A 95 -0.05 8.82 -19.87
C ASP A 95 0.89 9.19 -18.72
N ASP A 96 0.34 9.60 -17.58
CA ASP A 96 1.04 9.98 -16.35
C ASP A 96 1.37 8.79 -15.43
N CYS A 97 0.78 7.61 -15.66
CA CYS A 97 0.87 6.49 -14.72
C CYS A 97 0.97 5.12 -15.44
N ILE A 98 2.20 4.61 -15.52
CA ILE A 98 2.52 3.35 -16.22
C ILE A 98 1.85 2.14 -15.56
N ALA A 99 1.77 2.11 -14.22
CA ALA A 99 1.25 0.99 -13.45
C ALA A 99 -0.29 1.01 -13.27
N CYS A 100 -0.94 2.16 -13.49
CA CYS A 100 -2.40 2.30 -13.33
C CYS A 100 -3.18 1.31 -14.19
N LYS A 101 -2.90 1.29 -15.50
CA LYS A 101 -3.60 0.39 -16.43
C LYS A 101 -3.39 -1.09 -16.07
N PRO A 102 -2.15 -1.58 -15.83
CA PRO A 102 -1.93 -2.93 -15.35
C PRO A 102 -2.69 -3.27 -14.06
N LEU A 103 -2.73 -2.36 -13.08
CA LEU A 103 -3.40 -2.58 -11.79
C LEU A 103 -4.92 -2.71 -11.98
N MET A 104 -5.55 -1.69 -12.57
CA MET A 104 -6.99 -1.66 -12.80
C MET A 104 -7.46 -2.82 -13.69
N LYS A 105 -6.70 -3.14 -14.74
CA LYS A 105 -7.01 -4.26 -15.63
C LYS A 105 -6.92 -5.61 -14.90
N THR A 106 -5.95 -5.77 -14.01
CA THR A 106 -5.79 -7.01 -13.23
C THR A 106 -6.93 -7.17 -12.24
N PHE A 107 -7.26 -6.12 -11.49
CA PHE A 107 -8.40 -6.08 -10.57
C PHE A 107 -9.71 -6.45 -11.28
N ASN A 108 -10.06 -5.77 -12.38
CA ASN A 108 -11.30 -6.03 -13.10
C ASN A 108 -11.36 -7.44 -13.72
N LYS A 109 -10.25 -7.93 -14.25
CA LYS A 109 -10.17 -9.32 -14.74
C LYS A 109 -10.33 -10.33 -13.61
N ALA A 110 -9.83 -10.03 -12.42
CA ALA A 110 -9.98 -10.91 -11.26
C ALA A 110 -11.44 -10.94 -10.79
N CYS A 111 -12.07 -9.78 -10.74
CA CYS A 111 -13.46 -9.58 -10.38
C CYS A 111 -14.43 -10.30 -11.34
N THR A 112 -14.26 -10.15 -12.65
CA THR A 112 -15.05 -10.90 -13.64
C THR A 112 -14.86 -12.42 -13.56
N LEU A 113 -13.71 -12.91 -13.09
CA LEU A 113 -13.49 -14.35 -12.87
C LEU A 113 -14.09 -14.86 -11.57
N GLY A 114 -14.01 -14.07 -10.49
CA GLY A 114 -14.57 -14.42 -9.18
C GLY A 114 -16.08 -14.55 -9.22
N LEU A 115 -16.75 -13.78 -10.08
CA LEU A 115 -18.20 -13.76 -10.24
C LEU A 115 -18.76 -14.91 -11.10
N LYS A 116 -17.94 -15.56 -11.93
CA LYS A 116 -18.39 -16.70 -12.75
C LYS A 116 -18.59 -17.92 -11.86
N THR A 117 -19.83 -18.18 -11.46
CA THR A 117 -20.23 -19.50 -10.94
C THR A 117 -19.92 -20.52 -12.04
N LYS A 118 -18.99 -21.45 -11.75
CA LYS A 118 -18.73 -22.57 -12.65
C LYS A 118 -20.03 -23.38 -12.74
N LYS A 119 -20.86 -23.10 -13.74
CA LYS A 119 -21.95 -24.00 -14.12
C LYS A 119 -21.30 -25.35 -14.41
N LYS A 120 -21.41 -26.30 -13.46
CA LYS A 120 -20.94 -27.68 -13.66
C LYS A 120 -21.68 -28.18 -14.90
N LYS A 121 -20.97 -28.35 -16.01
CA LYS A 121 -21.56 -29.02 -17.19
C LYS A 121 -22.04 -30.39 -16.70
N PRO A 122 -23.31 -30.75 -16.88
CA PRO A 122 -23.79 -32.06 -16.47
C PRO A 122 -22.94 -33.11 -17.19
N ARG A 123 -22.24 -33.95 -16.40
CA ARG A 123 -21.56 -35.13 -16.94
C ARG A 123 -22.65 -36.01 -17.56
N ARG A 124 -22.73 -36.03 -18.90
CA ARG A 124 -23.56 -37.00 -19.64
C ARG A 124 -23.21 -38.40 -19.14
N GLY A 125 -24.14 -39.06 -18.45
CA GLY A 125 -24.05 -40.50 -18.18
C GLY A 125 -24.34 -40.99 -16.75
N LYS A 126 -24.54 -40.13 -15.75
CA LYS A 126 -24.96 -40.60 -14.42
C LYS A 126 -26.44 -40.27 -14.20
N LYS A 127 -27.28 -41.29 -14.16
CA LYS A 127 -28.70 -41.23 -13.77
C LYS A 127 -28.73 -40.69 -12.33
N VAL A 128 -29.06 -39.41 -12.19
CA VAL A 128 -29.20 -38.75 -10.89
C VAL A 128 -30.55 -39.20 -10.34
N VAL A 129 -30.51 -39.93 -9.24
CA VAL A 129 -31.66 -40.16 -8.36
C VAL A 129 -32.02 -38.78 -7.81
N GLU A 130 -33.28 -38.38 -8.01
CA GLU A 130 -33.87 -37.17 -7.46
C GLU A 130 -33.86 -37.30 -5.94
N ASP A 131 -32.83 -36.77 -5.30
CA ASP A 131 -32.81 -36.55 -3.86
C ASP A 131 -32.58 -35.06 -3.64
N GLU A 132 -33.58 -34.47 -2.99
CA GLU A 132 -33.68 -33.14 -2.39
C GLU A 132 -32.91 -32.01 -3.07
N VAL A 133 -33.66 -31.24 -3.86
CA VAL A 133 -33.34 -29.87 -4.23
C VAL A 133 -33.23 -29.06 -2.94
N GLU A 134 -32.00 -28.93 -2.43
CA GLU A 134 -31.64 -27.82 -1.55
C GLU A 134 -31.90 -26.54 -2.36
N THR A 135 -33.09 -25.97 -2.14
CA THR A 135 -33.44 -24.61 -2.53
C THR A 135 -32.34 -23.70 -2.00
N GLU A 136 -31.40 -23.32 -2.87
CA GLU A 136 -30.60 -22.11 -2.71
C GLU A 136 -31.63 -21.01 -2.44
N LYS A 137 -31.73 -20.63 -1.17
CA LYS A 137 -32.53 -19.50 -0.72
C LYS A 137 -32.01 -18.31 -1.54
N GLU A 138 -32.73 -17.93 -2.58
CA GLU A 138 -32.66 -16.61 -3.18
C GLU A 138 -32.97 -15.65 -2.03
N LEU A 139 -31.91 -15.24 -1.34
CA LEU A 139 -31.92 -14.08 -0.47
C LEU A 139 -32.42 -12.95 -1.36
N SER A 140 -33.69 -12.60 -1.17
CA SER A 140 -34.32 -11.47 -1.85
C SER A 140 -33.36 -10.29 -1.80
N ASP A 141 -33.01 -9.73 -2.95
CA ASP A 141 -32.10 -8.59 -3.13
C ASP A 141 -32.43 -7.36 -2.24
N SER A 142 -33.59 -7.36 -1.58
CA SER A 142 -34.06 -6.34 -0.66
C SER A 142 -33.42 -6.35 0.74
N GLU A 143 -32.67 -7.38 1.15
CA GLU A 143 -32.03 -7.43 2.48
C GLU A 143 -30.53 -7.79 2.43
N ILE A 144 -29.82 -7.39 1.38
CA ILE A 144 -28.36 -7.30 1.50
C ILE A 144 -28.08 -6.14 2.46
N PHE A 145 -27.92 -6.47 3.75
CA PHE A 145 -27.41 -5.54 4.76
C PHE A 145 -26.04 -5.05 4.28
N LYS A 146 -26.04 -3.91 3.60
CA LYS A 146 -24.84 -3.21 3.15
C LYS A 146 -24.06 -2.83 4.40
N GLN A 147 -23.06 -3.64 4.74
CA GLN A 147 -22.20 -3.39 5.89
C GLN A 147 -21.57 -2.00 5.75
N ARG A 148 -21.51 -1.27 6.87
CA ARG A 148 -20.87 0.06 6.92
C ARG A 148 -19.35 -0.04 6.85
N LEU A 149 -18.80 -1.13 7.37
CA LEU A 149 -17.37 -1.41 7.39
C LEU A 149 -17.06 -2.63 6.53
N PRO A 150 -15.86 -2.71 5.93
CA PRO A 150 -15.38 -3.91 5.26
C PRO A 150 -15.37 -5.11 6.20
N SER A 151 -15.74 -6.28 5.69
CA SER A 151 -15.56 -7.51 6.44
C SER A 151 -14.07 -7.77 6.73
N LEU A 152 -13.79 -8.54 7.77
CA LEU A 152 -12.42 -8.90 8.14
C LEU A 152 -11.66 -9.56 6.96
N SER A 153 -12.38 -10.30 6.12
CA SER A 153 -11.81 -10.91 4.91
C SER A 153 -11.36 -9.86 3.90
N VAL A 154 -12.17 -8.82 3.64
CA VAL A 154 -11.80 -7.73 2.73
C VAL A 154 -10.61 -6.97 3.30
N HIS A 155 -10.67 -6.62 4.58
CA HIS A 155 -9.61 -5.93 5.29
C HIS A 155 -8.25 -6.65 5.19
N THR A 156 -8.23 -7.94 5.51
CA THR A 156 -7.01 -8.76 5.50
C THR A 156 -6.44 -8.86 4.08
N MET A 157 -7.30 -9.14 3.09
CA MET A 157 -6.86 -9.28 1.70
C MET A 157 -6.34 -7.97 1.10
N LEU A 158 -6.95 -6.82 1.43
CA LEU A 158 -6.41 -5.52 1.00
C LEU A 158 -5.01 -5.31 1.58
N SER A 159 -4.87 -5.49 2.89
CA SER A 159 -3.59 -5.28 3.58
C SER A 159 -2.50 -6.20 3.02
N GLU A 160 -2.80 -7.50 2.82
CA GLU A 160 -1.86 -8.47 2.24
C GLU A 160 -1.46 -8.09 0.81
N ILE A 161 -2.44 -7.83 -0.08
CA ILE A 161 -2.15 -7.51 -1.49
C ILE A 161 -1.26 -6.27 -1.60
N PHE A 162 -1.58 -5.20 -0.87
CA PHE A 162 -0.85 -3.94 -1.00
C PHE A 162 0.48 -3.97 -0.25
N SER A 163 0.62 -4.77 0.82
CA SER A 163 1.94 -5.02 1.44
C SER A 163 2.84 -5.82 0.50
N ASP A 164 2.33 -6.89 -0.13
CA ASP A 164 3.08 -7.67 -1.11
C ASP A 164 3.54 -6.81 -2.30
N ILE A 165 2.77 -5.79 -2.69
CA ILE A 165 3.17 -4.85 -3.75
C ILE A 165 4.33 -3.95 -3.30
N VAL A 166 4.28 -3.44 -2.08
CA VAL A 166 5.33 -2.58 -1.51
C VAL A 166 6.62 -3.37 -1.29
N ASP A 167 6.51 -4.63 -0.88
CA ASP A 167 7.65 -5.52 -0.64
C ASP A 167 8.35 -5.98 -1.93
N GLU A 168 7.75 -5.79 -3.12
CA GLU A 168 8.40 -5.99 -4.41
C GLU A 168 9.07 -4.67 -4.88
N PRO A 169 10.41 -4.49 -4.75
CA PRO A 169 11.07 -3.20 -5.03
C PRO A 169 10.97 -2.76 -6.49
N ALA A 170 10.75 -3.72 -7.39
CA ALA A 170 10.55 -3.47 -8.81
C ALA A 170 9.14 -2.98 -9.17
N LEU A 171 8.21 -2.97 -8.22
CA LEU A 171 6.82 -2.53 -8.39
C LEU A 171 6.46 -1.36 -7.49
N ALA A 172 7.12 -1.22 -6.33
CA ALA A 172 6.72 -0.31 -5.26
C ALA A 172 6.51 1.14 -5.73
N GLU A 173 7.50 1.73 -6.40
CA GLU A 173 7.47 3.14 -6.82
C GLU A 173 6.38 3.42 -7.87
N GLU A 174 6.32 2.63 -8.94
CA GLU A 174 5.30 2.81 -9.97
C GLU A 174 3.90 2.48 -9.43
N SER A 175 3.80 1.50 -8.52
CA SER A 175 2.53 1.15 -7.89
C SER A 175 2.05 2.21 -6.92
N PHE A 176 2.94 2.98 -6.30
CA PHE A 176 2.53 4.08 -5.43
C PHE A 176 1.69 5.12 -6.19
N GLN A 177 2.11 5.49 -7.40
CA GLN A 177 1.31 6.37 -8.26
C GLN A 177 -0.03 5.73 -8.64
N ALA A 178 -0.03 4.44 -8.97
CA ALA A 178 -1.26 3.71 -9.28
C ALA A 178 -2.24 3.64 -8.10
N VAL A 179 -1.72 3.51 -6.88
CA VAL A 179 -2.50 3.51 -5.64
C VAL A 179 -3.06 4.89 -5.36
N LYS A 180 -2.31 5.98 -5.54
CA LYS A 180 -2.85 7.35 -5.45
C LYS A 180 -4.03 7.57 -6.40
N VAL A 181 -3.89 7.10 -7.66
CA VAL A 181 -4.99 7.20 -8.63
C VAL A 181 -6.17 6.32 -8.23
N LEU A 182 -5.93 5.10 -7.73
CA LEU A 182 -6.99 4.22 -7.21
C LEU A 182 -7.72 4.88 -6.04
N ALA A 183 -6.99 5.52 -5.13
CA ALA A 183 -7.55 6.18 -3.98
C ALA A 183 -8.48 7.33 -4.37
N GLU A 184 -8.06 8.16 -5.34
CA GLU A 184 -8.90 9.23 -5.87
C GLU A 184 -10.17 8.70 -6.57
N ILE A 185 -10.09 7.57 -7.27
CA ILE A 185 -11.27 6.93 -7.89
C ILE A 185 -12.24 6.39 -6.83
N LEU A 186 -11.72 5.82 -5.76
CA LEU A 186 -12.51 5.22 -4.68
C LEU A 186 -12.93 6.23 -3.61
N LYS A 187 -12.50 7.49 -3.73
CA LYS A 187 -12.82 8.56 -2.80
C LYS A 187 -14.33 8.68 -2.61
N PRO A 188 -14.82 8.73 -1.36
CA PRO A 188 -16.23 8.98 -1.08
C PRO A 188 -16.71 10.30 -1.72
N THR A 189 -17.86 10.27 -2.38
CA THR A 189 -18.53 11.45 -2.93
C THR A 189 -19.80 11.76 -2.14
N ASP A 190 -20.39 12.93 -2.33
CA ASP A 190 -21.65 13.29 -1.66
C ASP A 190 -22.85 12.47 -2.14
N GLU A 191 -22.74 11.84 -3.31
CA GLU A 191 -23.72 10.90 -3.86
C GLU A 191 -23.74 9.56 -3.10
N ASN A 192 -22.68 9.25 -2.34
CA ASN A 192 -22.63 8.04 -1.54
C ASN A 192 -23.49 8.12 -0.28
N THR A 193 -24.13 7.00 0.06
CA THR A 193 -24.77 6.85 1.37
C THR A 193 -23.74 6.95 2.49
N ALA A 194 -24.15 7.34 3.71
CA ALA A 194 -23.24 7.41 4.85
C ALA A 194 -22.48 6.09 5.09
N ALA A 195 -23.16 4.95 4.92
CA ALA A 195 -22.57 3.62 5.00
C ALA A 195 -21.50 3.36 3.92
N GLU A 196 -21.72 3.83 2.70
CA GLU A 196 -20.75 3.69 1.60
C GLU A 196 -19.53 4.57 1.82
N ARG A 197 -19.72 5.80 2.32
CA ARG A 197 -18.61 6.70 2.61
C ARG A 197 -17.68 6.11 3.67
N GLU A 198 -18.25 5.56 4.73
CA GLU A 198 -17.50 4.89 5.79
C GLU A 198 -16.77 3.64 5.26
N TYR A 199 -17.46 2.83 4.45
CA TYR A 199 -16.88 1.62 3.85
C TYR A 199 -15.69 1.95 2.94
N LEU A 200 -15.86 2.89 2.02
CA LEU A 200 -14.82 3.32 1.08
C LEU A 200 -13.65 3.98 1.83
N SER A 201 -13.91 4.86 2.79
CA SER A 201 -12.86 5.48 3.61
C SER A 201 -12.02 4.44 4.37
N SER A 202 -12.69 3.43 4.94
CA SER A 202 -12.01 2.31 5.60
C SER A 202 -11.16 1.51 4.62
N MET A 203 -11.69 1.15 3.44
CA MET A 203 -10.90 0.47 2.39
C MET A 203 -9.66 1.26 1.99
N LEU A 204 -9.80 2.57 1.75
CA LEU A 204 -8.70 3.45 1.34
C LEU A 204 -7.55 3.42 2.35
N THR A 205 -7.88 3.42 3.64
CA THR A 205 -6.89 3.33 4.71
C THR A 205 -5.99 2.08 4.57
N PHE A 206 -6.56 0.94 4.16
CA PHE A 206 -5.83 -0.31 3.99
C PHE A 206 -5.10 -0.43 2.66
N ILE A 207 -5.60 0.26 1.63
CA ILE A 207 -4.93 0.36 0.33
C ILE A 207 -3.69 1.25 0.44
N GLU A 208 -3.81 2.41 1.09
CA GLU A 208 -2.75 3.41 1.19
C GLU A 208 -1.75 3.13 2.32
N GLY A 209 -2.21 2.46 3.39
CA GLY A 209 -1.42 2.17 4.59
C GLY A 209 -0.01 1.65 4.31
N PRO A 210 0.15 0.56 3.53
CA PRO A 210 1.47 0.00 3.22
C PRO A 210 2.42 0.98 2.51
N PHE A 211 1.90 1.99 1.81
CA PHE A 211 2.70 2.94 1.04
C PHE A 211 3.10 4.20 1.81
N ARG A 212 2.66 4.37 3.07
CA ARG A 212 3.01 5.54 3.88
C ARG A 212 4.51 5.80 4.00
N PRO A 213 5.39 4.79 4.18
CA PRO A 213 6.83 5.02 4.21
C PRO A 213 7.37 5.63 2.91
N LEU A 214 6.90 5.15 1.76
CA LEU A 214 7.27 5.68 0.44
C LEU A 214 6.76 7.11 0.24
N ALA A 215 5.54 7.41 0.71
CA ALA A 215 4.99 8.76 0.67
C ALA A 215 5.90 9.75 1.41
N HIS A 216 6.30 9.41 2.63
CA HIS A 216 7.18 10.23 3.45
C HIS A 216 8.59 10.36 2.86
N GLU A 217 9.12 9.30 2.24
CA GLU A 217 10.40 9.38 1.52
C GLU A 217 10.33 10.34 0.32
N GLN A 218 9.23 10.32 -0.45
CA GLN A 218 9.02 11.24 -1.57
C GLN A 218 8.86 12.70 -1.10
N GLU A 219 8.16 12.93 0.00
CA GLU A 219 8.00 14.27 0.60
C GLU A 219 9.36 14.85 1.01
N LYS A 220 10.19 14.06 1.73
CA LYS A 220 11.55 14.47 2.09
C LYS A 220 12.44 14.76 0.88
N LYS A 221 12.34 13.95 -0.18
CA LYS A 221 13.09 14.20 -1.43
C LYS A 221 12.63 15.48 -2.12
N ALA A 222 11.36 15.84 -2.01
CA ALA A 222 10.83 17.09 -2.57
C ALA A 222 11.34 18.30 -1.77
N GLU A 223 11.33 18.24 -0.44
CA GLU A 223 11.84 19.30 0.45
C GLU A 223 13.32 19.59 0.19
N ILE A 224 14.17 18.56 0.13
CA ILE A 224 15.61 18.71 -0.16
C ILE A 224 15.83 19.36 -1.53
N LYS A 225 14.99 19.04 -2.51
CA LYS A 225 15.09 19.60 -3.86
C LYS A 225 14.71 21.09 -3.88
N GLU A 226 13.73 21.51 -3.09
CA GLU A 226 13.37 22.91 -2.94
C GLU A 226 14.46 23.71 -2.22
N GLU A 227 15.01 23.18 -1.11
CA GLU A 227 16.11 23.83 -0.38
C GLU A 227 17.39 23.93 -1.22
N GLY A 228 17.73 22.87 -1.96
CA GLY A 228 18.86 22.88 -2.90
C GLY A 228 18.66 23.84 -4.07
N SER A 229 17.42 24.06 -4.51
CA SER A 229 17.10 25.05 -5.55
C SER A 229 17.26 26.48 -5.04
N ILE A 230 16.93 26.74 -3.77
CA ILE A 230 17.10 28.05 -3.13
C ILE A 230 18.60 28.38 -2.97
N PHE A 231 19.44 27.37 -2.75
CA PHE A 231 20.89 27.56 -2.63
C PHE A 231 21.57 27.93 -3.95
N LEU A 232 21.06 27.43 -5.09
CA LEU A 232 21.59 27.77 -6.42
C LEU A 232 21.18 29.16 -6.91
N ASP A 233 20.02 29.68 -6.47
CA ASP A 233 19.50 30.99 -6.90
C ASP A 233 20.05 32.16 -6.06
N THR A 234 20.62 31.89 -4.88
CA THR A 234 21.21 32.93 -4.01
C THR A 234 22.65 33.33 -4.37
N GLY A 235 23.18 32.86 -5.50
CA GLY A 235 24.37 33.46 -6.12
C GLY A 235 25.65 33.34 -5.29
N TRP A 236 25.78 32.31 -4.45
CA TRP A 236 27.09 31.90 -3.93
C TRP A 236 27.85 31.24 -5.07
N THR A 237 28.47 32.10 -5.89
CA THR A 237 29.61 31.72 -6.72
C THR A 237 30.67 31.21 -5.75
N ILE A 238 30.84 29.89 -5.68
CA ILE A 238 32.06 29.29 -5.14
C ILE A 238 33.16 29.87 -6.03
N GLN A 239 33.83 30.92 -5.55
CA GLN A 239 35.03 31.42 -6.21
C GLN A 239 36.03 30.28 -6.23
N ASP A 240 36.41 29.93 -7.46
CA ASP A 240 37.32 28.87 -7.81
C ASP A 240 38.51 28.75 -6.86
N GLU A 241 38.78 27.49 -6.51
CA GLU A 241 40.10 26.89 -6.37
C GLU A 241 41.27 27.89 -6.47
N GLN A 242 41.64 28.49 -5.34
CA GLN A 242 43.07 28.70 -5.10
C GLN A 242 43.69 27.32 -4.95
N SER A 243 44.25 26.82 -6.05
CA SER A 243 45.13 25.67 -6.11
C SER A 243 46.28 25.85 -5.10
N TYR A 244 46.07 25.34 -3.90
CA TYR A 244 47.11 25.29 -2.88
C TYR A 244 48.06 24.14 -3.22
N SER A 245 49.03 24.42 -4.10
CA SER A 245 50.15 23.52 -4.34
C SER A 245 51.00 23.46 -3.06
N PHE A 246 50.87 22.37 -2.30
CA PHE A 246 51.70 22.11 -1.14
C PHE A 246 53.10 21.71 -1.64
N ASP A 247 54.05 22.65 -1.60
CA ASP A 247 55.44 22.45 -1.98
C ASP A 247 56.16 21.68 -0.88
N THR A 248 56.32 20.36 -1.04
CA THR A 248 57.12 19.51 -0.14
C THR A 248 58.56 19.44 -0.65
N SER A 249 59.32 20.50 -0.43
CA SER A 249 60.77 20.50 -0.61
C SER A 249 61.45 20.80 0.73
N ALA A 250 61.49 19.78 1.61
CA ALA A 250 62.33 19.77 2.80
C ALA A 250 63.65 19.07 2.46
N GLU A 251 64.73 19.85 2.59
CA GLU A 251 66.13 19.50 2.32
C GLU A 251 66.65 18.35 3.18
N TYR A 252 67.54 17.55 2.58
CA TYR A 252 68.47 16.61 3.23
C TYR A 252 69.85 17.24 3.33
#